data_AF-A0A929J402-F1
#
_entry.id   AF-A0A929J402-F1
#
_cell.length_a   1.000
_cell.length_b   1.000
_cell.length_c   1.000
_cell.angle_alpha   90.00
_cell.angle_beta   90.00
_cell.angle_gamma   90.00
#
_symmetry.space_group_name_H-M   'P 1'
#
loop_
_entity.id
_entity.type
_entity.pdbx_description
1 polymer ?
#
loop_
_entity_poly.entity_id
_entity_poly.type
_entity_poly.pdbx_seq_one_letter_code
_entity_poly.pdbx_strand_id
1 'polypeptide(L)'
;GARFAKWREVYAIAGSNEYGNVPTQHGIEANAEMLARYAAVCQAEGVVPIVEPEVLMDGDHDIGRHAEVTEAVQQAVFNALNRHNVVLELMILKPNMILPGKDNRRAQPDEVAEATLKVLRRTVPSAMPGINFLSGGMGPEESTINLNAINQQAPDGPWKLSISYGRALQQPALQAWSGKPENIPAAQHALLKRAKLNHLAMLGEYEAAMEND
;
A
#
# COMPACT_ATOMS: atom_id res chain seq x y z
N GLY A 1 2.89 24.73 -6.51
CA GLY A 1 2.62 24.51 -5.09
C GLY A 1 2.89 23.09 -4.61
N ALA A 2 2.90 22.07 -5.48
CA ALA A 2 3.19 20.69 -5.10
C ALA A 2 4.58 20.55 -4.44
N ARG A 3 4.69 19.59 -3.53
CA ARG A 3 5.92 19.25 -2.76
C ARG A 3 6.26 17.77 -2.78
N PHE A 4 5.34 16.95 -3.28
CA PHE A 4 5.54 15.54 -3.51
C PHE A 4 4.86 15.15 -4.83
N ALA A 5 5.28 14.04 -5.40
CA ALA A 5 4.68 13.43 -6.59
C ALA A 5 4.42 11.94 -6.31
N LYS A 6 3.72 11.26 -7.23
CA LYS A 6 3.45 9.82 -7.09
C LYS A 6 3.52 9.13 -8.46
N TRP A 7 4.20 8.00 -8.54
CA TRP A 7 4.22 7.14 -9.73
C TRP A 7 3.87 5.71 -9.36
N ARG A 8 2.96 5.10 -10.14
CA ARG A 8 2.45 3.74 -9.92
C ARG A 8 2.93 2.81 -11.03
N GLU A 9 3.61 1.74 -10.63
CA GLU A 9 3.83 0.58 -11.48
C GLU A 9 2.99 -0.59 -11.00
N VAL A 10 2.59 -1.46 -11.93
CA VAL A 10 1.64 -2.54 -11.67
C VAL A 10 2.29 -3.88 -12.00
N TYR A 11 2.15 -4.83 -11.08
CA TYR A 11 2.67 -6.18 -11.21
C TYR A 11 1.52 -7.16 -11.02
N ALA A 12 1.10 -7.81 -12.11
CA ALA A 12 0.10 -8.88 -12.04
C ALA A 12 0.73 -10.16 -11.46
N ILE A 13 -0.10 -11.02 -10.90
CA ILE A 13 0.24 -12.41 -10.58
C ILE A 13 -0.65 -13.30 -11.46
N ALA A 14 -0.05 -14.22 -12.21
CA ALA A 14 -0.82 -15.17 -13.01
C ALA A 14 -1.69 -16.05 -12.11
N GLY A 15 -2.95 -16.24 -12.50
CA GLY A 15 -3.85 -17.18 -11.83
C GLY A 15 -3.48 -18.64 -12.11
N SER A 16 -4.04 -19.59 -11.35
CA SER A 16 -3.74 -21.02 -11.50
C SER A 16 -3.94 -21.59 -12.91
N ASN A 17 -4.81 -20.95 -13.70
CA ASN A 17 -5.22 -21.38 -15.04
C ASN A 17 -4.47 -20.65 -16.16
N GLU A 18 -3.55 -19.75 -15.82
CA GLU A 18 -2.73 -19.01 -16.78
C GLU A 18 -1.34 -19.63 -16.93
N TYR A 19 -0.84 -19.67 -18.17
CA TYR A 19 0.50 -20.19 -18.45
C TYR A 19 1.54 -19.06 -18.36
N GLY A 20 2.60 -19.30 -17.58
CA GLY A 20 3.79 -18.44 -17.50
C GLY A 20 4.07 -17.87 -16.12
N ASN A 21 5.34 -17.56 -15.84
CA ASN A 21 5.73 -16.86 -14.63
C ASN A 21 5.42 -15.36 -14.77
N VAL A 22 4.25 -14.94 -14.29
CA VAL A 22 3.88 -13.53 -14.15
C VAL A 22 3.93 -13.15 -12.65
N PRO A 23 4.60 -12.05 -12.28
CA PRO A 23 5.33 -11.14 -13.16
C PRO A 23 6.64 -11.78 -13.67
N THR A 24 7.01 -11.48 -14.91
CA THR A 24 8.29 -11.93 -15.48
C THR A 24 9.43 -11.12 -14.90
N GLN A 25 10.63 -11.70 -14.83
CA GLN A 25 11.83 -10.98 -14.37
C GLN A 25 12.04 -9.67 -15.15
N HIS A 26 11.86 -9.71 -16.47
CA HIS A 26 11.99 -8.52 -17.31
C HIS A 26 10.96 -7.44 -16.95
N GLY A 27 9.70 -7.81 -16.69
CA GLY A 27 8.67 -6.86 -16.26
C GLY A 27 8.98 -6.25 -14.89
N ILE A 28 9.51 -7.05 -13.96
CA ILE A 28 9.97 -6.56 -12.66
C ILE A 28 11.07 -5.51 -12.82
N GLU A 29 12.11 -5.83 -13.58
CA GLU A 29 13.28 -4.97 -13.78
C GLU A 29 12.93 -3.68 -14.54
N ALA A 30 12.12 -3.77 -15.60
CA ALA A 30 11.73 -2.61 -16.39
C ALA A 30 10.93 -1.59 -15.56
N ASN A 31 9.97 -2.05 -14.77
CA ASN A 31 9.17 -1.17 -13.91
C ASN A 31 10.00 -0.61 -12.74
N ALA A 32 10.91 -1.40 -12.17
CA ALA A 32 11.84 -0.92 -11.15
C ALA A 32 12.74 0.22 -11.66
N GLU A 33 13.27 0.10 -12.88
CA GLU A 33 14.04 1.15 -13.54
C GLU A 33 13.21 2.42 -13.77
N MET A 34 11.95 2.29 -14.18
CA MET A 34 11.05 3.42 -14.35
C MET A 34 10.80 4.17 -13.04
N LEU A 35 10.49 3.45 -11.96
CA LEU A 35 10.31 4.04 -10.63
C LEU A 35 11.56 4.76 -10.14
N ALA A 36 12.74 4.19 -10.38
CA ALA A 36 14.00 4.78 -9.95
C ALA A 36 14.34 6.07 -10.70
N ARG A 37 14.16 6.08 -12.03
CA ARG A 37 14.32 7.30 -12.85
C ARG A 37 13.35 8.40 -12.42
N TYR A 38 12.08 8.02 -12.22
CA TYR A 38 11.04 8.93 -11.73
C TYR A 38 11.44 9.55 -10.37
N ALA A 39 11.91 8.74 -9.43
CA ALA A 39 12.29 9.20 -8.10
C ALA A 39 13.50 10.15 -8.14
N ALA A 40 14.52 9.82 -8.92
CA ALA A 40 15.69 10.68 -9.11
C ALA A 40 15.31 12.04 -9.70
N VAL A 41 14.43 12.07 -10.71
CA VAL A 41 13.93 13.33 -11.29
C VAL A 41 13.14 14.13 -10.26
N CYS A 42 12.26 13.50 -9.47
CA CYS A 42 11.53 14.21 -8.43
C CYS A 42 12.49 14.89 -7.44
N GLN A 43 13.51 14.18 -6.97
CA GLN A 43 14.48 14.74 -6.03
C GLN A 43 15.30 15.88 -6.64
N ALA A 44 15.71 15.77 -7.90
CA ALA A 44 16.40 16.85 -8.61
C ALA A 44 15.55 18.13 -8.71
N GLU A 45 14.23 17.98 -8.82
CA GLU A 45 13.26 19.08 -8.87
C GLU A 45 12.75 19.53 -7.49
N GLY A 46 13.33 19.02 -6.39
CA GLY A 46 12.94 19.38 -5.03
C GLY A 46 11.56 18.87 -4.61
N VAL A 47 11.14 17.73 -5.17
CA VAL A 47 9.84 17.08 -4.94
C VAL A 47 10.06 15.70 -4.31
N VAL A 48 9.35 15.39 -3.23
CA VAL A 48 9.42 14.05 -2.59
C VAL A 48 8.71 13.01 -3.49
N PRO A 49 9.38 11.94 -3.94
CA PRO A 49 8.71 10.90 -4.71
C PRO A 49 7.98 9.90 -3.80
N ILE A 50 6.72 9.64 -4.12
CA ILE A 50 6.01 8.45 -3.65
C ILE A 50 6.19 7.36 -4.72
N VAL A 51 6.92 6.31 -4.36
CA VAL A 51 7.20 5.15 -5.20
C VAL A 51 6.15 4.08 -4.91
N GLU A 52 5.27 3.80 -5.88
CA GLU A 52 4.14 2.87 -5.73
C GLU A 52 4.31 1.61 -6.61
N PRO A 53 5.04 0.59 -6.15
CA PRO A 53 5.08 -0.71 -6.81
C PRO A 53 3.91 -1.58 -6.31
N GLU A 54 2.82 -1.64 -7.07
CA GLU A 54 1.61 -2.37 -6.67
C GLU A 54 1.59 -3.78 -7.28
N VAL A 55 1.75 -4.79 -6.43
CA VAL A 55 1.41 -6.17 -6.76
C VAL A 55 -0.08 -6.36 -6.62
N LEU A 56 -0.75 -6.67 -7.73
CA LEU A 56 -2.21 -6.79 -7.77
C LEU A 56 -2.69 -7.99 -6.95
N MET A 57 -3.83 -7.81 -6.28
CA MET A 57 -4.52 -8.88 -5.56
C MET A 57 -5.45 -9.72 -6.45
N ASP A 58 -5.45 -9.50 -7.77
CA ASP A 58 -6.30 -10.25 -8.70
C ASP A 58 -5.84 -11.71 -8.83
N GLY A 59 -6.80 -12.64 -8.83
CA GLY A 59 -6.55 -14.08 -8.96
C GLY A 59 -6.75 -14.86 -7.67
N ASP A 60 -6.33 -16.12 -7.72
CA ASP A 60 -6.56 -17.16 -6.71
C ASP A 60 -5.29 -17.60 -5.97
N HIS A 61 -4.20 -16.83 -6.11
CA HIS A 61 -2.94 -17.10 -5.44
C HIS A 61 -3.07 -17.01 -3.91
N ASP A 62 -2.27 -17.79 -3.18
CA ASP A 62 -2.23 -17.71 -1.73
C ASP A 62 -1.37 -16.52 -1.23
N ILE A 63 -1.43 -16.25 0.07
CA ILE A 63 -0.67 -15.17 0.71
C ILE A 63 0.85 -15.38 0.58
N GLY A 64 1.31 -16.62 0.50
CA GLY A 64 2.73 -16.96 0.35
C GLY A 64 3.26 -16.54 -1.01
N ARG A 65 2.48 -16.81 -2.07
CA ARG A 65 2.80 -16.38 -3.43
C ARG A 65 2.78 -14.86 -3.56
N HIS A 66 1.81 -14.18 -2.94
CA HIS A 66 1.77 -12.71 -2.92
C HIS A 66 3.00 -12.13 -2.20
N ALA A 67 3.41 -12.74 -1.09
CA ALA A 67 4.63 -12.38 -0.37
C ALA A 67 5.90 -12.56 -1.21
N GLU A 68 6.05 -13.72 -1.88
CA GLU A 68 7.19 -14.03 -2.75
C GLU A 68 7.34 -13.00 -3.88
N VAL A 69 6.25 -12.72 -4.59
CA VAL A 69 6.25 -11.74 -5.69
C VAL A 69 6.53 -10.34 -5.17
N THR A 70 5.91 -9.93 -4.05
CA THR A 70 6.15 -8.61 -3.47
C THR A 70 7.60 -8.46 -3.00
N GLU A 71 8.21 -9.49 -2.41
CA GLU A 71 9.60 -9.49 -1.99
C GLU A 71 10.53 -9.27 -3.21
N ALA A 72 10.33 -10.02 -4.29
CA ALA A 72 11.10 -9.89 -5.53
C ALA A 72 10.96 -8.49 -6.18
N VAL A 73 9.73 -7.97 -6.25
CA VAL A 73 9.45 -6.63 -6.78
C VAL A 73 10.15 -5.55 -5.95
N GLN A 74 10.01 -5.58 -4.63
CA GLN A 74 10.61 -4.57 -3.76
C GLN A 74 12.14 -4.63 -3.80
N GLN A 75 12.75 -5.81 -3.84
CA GLN A 75 14.20 -5.96 -4.02
C GLN A 75 14.67 -5.32 -5.32
N ALA A 76 13.99 -5.57 -6.44
CA ALA A 76 14.34 -4.97 -7.72
C ALA A 76 14.22 -3.43 -7.69
N VAL A 77 13.14 -2.92 -7.08
CA VAL A 77 12.89 -1.48 -6.92
C VAL A 77 14.00 -0.83 -6.09
N PHE A 78 14.32 -1.33 -4.89
CA PHE A 78 15.38 -0.74 -4.06
C PHE A 78 16.77 -0.85 -4.69
N ASN A 79 17.06 -1.94 -5.40
CA ASN A 79 18.29 -2.06 -6.18
C ASN A 79 18.37 -0.99 -7.29
N ALA A 80 17.27 -0.73 -7.99
CA ALA A 80 17.20 0.32 -9.00
C ALA A 80 17.33 1.72 -8.37
N LEU A 81 16.60 2.01 -7.29
CA LEU A 81 16.69 3.29 -6.56
C LEU A 81 18.14 3.59 -6.15
N ASN A 82 18.86 2.59 -5.66
CA ASN A 82 20.27 2.72 -5.31
C ASN A 82 21.16 3.04 -6.54
N ARG A 83 20.97 2.35 -7.67
CA ARG A 83 21.72 2.64 -8.91
C ARG A 83 21.51 4.07 -9.43
N HIS A 84 20.32 4.62 -9.19
CA HIS A 84 19.97 6.00 -9.57
C HIS A 84 20.30 7.04 -8.49
N ASN A 85 21.00 6.64 -7.42
CA ASN A 85 21.40 7.51 -6.30
C ASN A 85 20.23 8.24 -5.64
N VAL A 86 19.07 7.57 -5.53
CA VAL A 86 17.91 8.14 -4.84
C VAL A 86 18.17 8.17 -3.33
N VAL A 87 17.97 9.33 -2.72
CA VAL A 87 18.12 9.52 -1.26
C VAL A 87 16.88 8.95 -0.57
N LEU A 88 17.03 7.83 0.14
CA LEU A 88 15.90 7.07 0.70
C LEU A 88 15.19 7.83 1.83
N GLU A 89 15.92 8.65 2.58
CA GLU A 89 15.42 9.53 3.62
C GLU A 89 14.42 10.58 3.08
N LEU A 90 14.47 10.84 1.76
CA LEU A 90 13.68 11.86 1.07
C LEU A 90 12.69 11.25 0.07
N MET A 91 12.13 10.08 0.38
CA MET A 91 11.05 9.46 -0.40
C MET A 91 10.07 8.70 0.49
N ILE A 92 8.93 8.29 -0.09
CA ILE A 92 7.92 7.47 0.58
C ILE A 92 7.65 6.23 -0.27
N LEU A 93 7.57 5.06 0.36
CA LEU A 93 7.12 3.84 -0.29
C LEU A 93 5.59 3.73 -0.16
N LYS A 94 4.91 3.39 -1.25
CA LYS A 94 3.48 3.07 -1.25
C LYS A 94 3.27 1.65 -1.78
N PRO A 95 3.43 0.62 -0.94
CA PRO A 95 3.26 -0.76 -1.36
C PRO A 95 1.83 -1.25 -1.10
N ASN A 96 1.48 -2.38 -1.70
CA ASN A 96 0.39 -3.23 -1.22
C ASN A 96 0.70 -3.81 0.18
N MET A 97 -0.35 -4.12 0.95
CA MET A 97 -0.24 -5.12 2.02
C MET A 97 -0.11 -6.52 1.41
N ILE A 98 0.34 -7.50 2.18
CA ILE A 98 0.46 -8.89 1.72
C ILE A 98 -0.84 -9.62 2.01
N LEU A 99 -1.51 -10.07 0.94
CA LEU A 99 -2.88 -10.61 0.99
C LEU A 99 -2.97 -11.84 0.09
N PRO A 100 -3.85 -12.81 0.39
CA PRO A 100 -4.31 -13.76 -0.62
C PRO A 100 -4.98 -13.03 -1.78
N GLY A 101 -4.99 -13.66 -2.95
CA GLY A 101 -5.75 -13.20 -4.10
C GLY A 101 -7.24 -13.06 -3.78
N LYS A 102 -7.92 -12.13 -4.45
CA LYS A 102 -9.33 -11.78 -4.18
C LYS A 102 -10.29 -12.97 -4.35
N ASP A 103 -9.91 -13.94 -5.18
CA ASP A 103 -10.67 -15.16 -5.49
C ASP A 103 -10.22 -16.36 -4.62
N ASN A 104 -9.35 -16.12 -3.64
CA ASN A 104 -8.94 -17.08 -2.60
C ASN A 104 -9.59 -16.72 -1.24
N ARG A 105 -9.32 -17.50 -0.20
CA ARG A 105 -9.75 -17.23 1.18
C ARG A 105 -9.30 -15.84 1.63
N ARG A 106 -10.09 -15.21 2.49
CA ARG A 106 -9.65 -14.01 3.21
C ARG A 106 -8.69 -14.39 4.32
N ALA A 107 -7.59 -13.65 4.45
CA ALA A 107 -6.66 -13.77 5.56
C ALA A 107 -7.17 -12.95 6.76
N GLN A 108 -6.84 -13.39 7.97
CA GLN A 108 -7.13 -12.62 9.18
C GLN A 108 -6.15 -11.44 9.31
N PRO A 109 -6.53 -10.33 9.97
CA PRO A 109 -5.68 -9.15 10.08
C PRO A 109 -4.27 -9.43 10.63
N ASP A 110 -4.15 -10.34 11.60
CA ASP A 110 -2.86 -10.72 12.17
C ASP A 110 -1.97 -11.47 11.17
N GLU A 111 -2.56 -12.31 10.33
CA GLU A 111 -1.85 -13.04 9.27
C GLU A 111 -1.34 -12.07 8.19
N VAL A 112 -2.18 -11.09 7.80
CA VAL A 112 -1.82 -10.01 6.88
C VAL A 112 -0.66 -9.19 7.46
N ALA A 113 -0.75 -8.83 8.73
CA ALA A 113 0.26 -8.04 9.42
C ALA A 113 1.60 -8.78 9.50
N GLU A 114 1.61 -10.04 9.91
CA GLU A 114 2.83 -10.85 10.01
C GLU A 114 3.51 -10.98 8.64
N ALA A 115 2.75 -11.35 7.61
CA ALA A 115 3.26 -11.52 6.25
C ALA A 115 3.81 -10.19 5.70
N THR A 116 3.09 -9.09 5.92
CA THR A 116 3.50 -7.75 5.46
C THR A 116 4.78 -7.31 6.15
N LEU A 117 4.84 -7.34 7.47
CA LEU A 117 6.02 -6.92 8.23
C LEU A 117 7.24 -7.79 7.91
N LYS A 118 7.05 -9.09 7.67
CA LYS A 118 8.12 -9.99 7.25
C LYS A 118 8.74 -9.57 5.92
N VAL A 119 7.92 -9.27 4.91
CA VAL A 119 8.43 -8.80 3.61
C VAL A 119 9.13 -7.46 3.78
N LEU A 120 8.50 -6.49 4.45
CA LEU A 120 9.10 -5.16 4.65
C LEU A 120 10.47 -5.21 5.33
N ARG A 121 10.62 -6.03 6.38
CA ARG A 121 11.91 -6.22 7.09
C ARG A 121 13.00 -6.83 6.21
N ARG A 122 12.64 -7.55 5.16
CA ARG A 122 13.59 -8.19 4.23
C ARG A 122 14.00 -7.29 3.07
N THR A 123 13.20 -6.26 2.76
CA THR A 123 13.34 -5.51 1.50
C THR A 123 13.50 -4.01 1.68
N VAL A 124 12.89 -3.42 2.71
CA VAL A 124 12.88 -1.97 2.89
C VAL A 124 14.06 -1.55 3.77
N PRO A 125 14.91 -0.61 3.34
CA PRO A 125 15.95 -0.05 4.20
C PRO A 125 15.38 0.81 5.33
N SER A 126 15.97 0.73 6.52
CA SER A 126 15.55 1.52 7.69
C SER A 126 15.77 3.03 7.55
N ALA A 127 16.52 3.47 6.53
CA ALA A 127 16.72 4.89 6.22
C ALA A 127 15.43 5.59 5.72
N MET A 128 14.48 4.83 5.18
CA MET A 128 13.19 5.36 4.74
C MET A 128 12.42 5.97 5.92
N PRO A 129 11.76 7.13 5.77
CA PRO A 129 11.00 7.74 6.88
C PRO A 129 9.64 7.06 7.11
N GLY A 130 9.02 6.52 6.06
CA GLY A 130 7.68 5.96 6.17
C GLY A 130 7.20 5.16 4.96
N ILE A 131 6.18 4.36 5.22
CA ILE A 131 5.50 3.47 4.29
C ILE A 131 4.01 3.79 4.37
N ASN A 132 3.44 4.22 3.25
CA ASN A 132 2.04 4.60 3.17
C ASN A 132 1.28 3.59 2.32
N PHE A 133 0.60 2.62 2.93
CA PHE A 133 -0.04 1.52 2.18
C PHE A 133 -1.15 2.00 1.23
N LEU A 134 -1.24 1.36 0.08
CA LEU A 134 -2.42 1.43 -0.78
C LEU A 134 -3.51 0.46 -0.28
N SER A 135 -4.77 0.75 -0.58
CA SER A 135 -5.87 -0.14 -0.17
C SER A 135 -6.08 -1.34 -1.11
N GLY A 136 -5.54 -1.31 -2.33
CA GLY A 136 -5.38 -2.50 -3.20
C GLY A 136 -6.65 -3.16 -3.75
N GLY A 137 -7.83 -2.85 -3.23
CA GLY A 137 -9.07 -3.58 -3.54
C GLY A 137 -9.85 -3.98 -2.31
N MET A 138 -9.22 -3.90 -1.15
CA MET A 138 -9.85 -4.08 0.14
C MET A 138 -10.96 -3.05 0.37
N GLY A 139 -11.96 -3.47 1.15
CA GLY A 139 -12.99 -2.58 1.66
C GLY A 139 -12.45 -1.53 2.64
N PRO A 140 -13.23 -0.48 2.96
CA PRO A 140 -12.85 0.54 3.94
C PRO A 140 -12.47 -0.02 5.32
N GLU A 141 -13.29 -0.93 5.86
CA GLU A 141 -13.08 -1.55 7.18
C GLU A 141 -11.90 -2.53 7.14
N GLU A 142 -11.84 -3.42 6.14
CA GLU A 142 -10.74 -4.37 5.92
C GLU A 142 -9.38 -3.65 5.83
N SER A 143 -9.31 -2.54 5.09
CA SER A 143 -8.09 -1.73 4.99
C SER A 143 -7.69 -1.08 6.33
N THR A 144 -8.67 -0.74 7.18
CA THR A 144 -8.43 -0.11 8.48
C THR A 144 -7.93 -1.15 9.48
N ILE A 145 -8.62 -2.29 9.59
CA ILE A 145 -8.26 -3.33 10.58
C ILE A 145 -6.92 -3.99 10.26
N ASN A 146 -6.58 -4.18 8.98
CA ASN A 146 -5.27 -4.69 8.57
C ASN A 146 -4.14 -3.71 8.92
N LEU A 147 -4.34 -2.41 8.68
CA LEU A 147 -3.36 -1.39 9.08
C LEU A 147 -3.18 -1.35 10.61
N ASN A 148 -4.28 -1.49 11.36
CA ASN A 148 -4.23 -1.53 12.81
C ASN A 148 -3.38 -2.69 13.32
N ALA A 149 -3.64 -3.91 12.81
CA ALA A 149 -2.86 -5.08 13.17
C ALA A 149 -1.37 -4.92 12.82
N ILE A 150 -1.06 -4.33 11.66
CA ILE A 150 0.32 -4.00 11.26
C ILE A 150 1.00 -3.08 12.28
N ASN A 151 0.32 -2.01 12.72
CA ASN A 151 0.90 -1.08 13.71
C ASN A 151 1.00 -1.69 15.11
N GLN A 152 0.03 -2.51 15.53
CA GLN A 152 0.09 -3.23 16.81
C GLN A 152 1.25 -4.24 16.88
N GLN A 153 1.62 -4.85 15.76
CA GLN A 153 2.74 -5.80 15.67
C GLN A 153 4.11 -5.12 15.40
N ALA A 154 4.14 -3.81 15.17
CA ALA A 154 5.36 -3.04 14.93
C ALA A 154 5.39 -1.68 15.64
N PRO A 155 5.10 -1.60 16.96
CA PRO A 155 5.04 -0.32 17.68
C PRO A 155 6.36 0.46 17.64
N ASP A 156 7.49 -0.26 17.66
CA ASP A 156 8.85 0.28 17.59
C ASP A 156 9.52 0.00 16.23
N GLY A 157 8.72 -0.16 15.17
CA GLY A 157 9.21 -0.39 13.82
C GLY A 157 10.07 0.79 13.31
N PRO A 158 11.05 0.55 12.43
CA PRO A 158 11.96 1.60 11.95
C PRO A 158 11.28 2.60 11.00
N TRP A 159 10.07 2.30 10.52
CA TRP A 159 9.30 3.14 9.61
C TRP A 159 7.98 3.58 10.25
N LYS A 160 7.51 4.77 9.91
CA LYS A 160 6.10 5.12 10.14
C LYS A 160 5.21 4.37 9.15
N LEU A 161 4.22 3.63 9.65
CA LEU A 161 3.29 2.82 8.86
C LEU A 161 1.94 3.55 8.78
N SER A 162 1.60 4.05 7.60
CA SER A 162 0.48 4.96 7.39
C SER A 162 -0.32 4.60 6.13
N ILE A 163 -1.21 5.48 5.67
CA ILE A 163 -2.11 5.25 4.54
C ILE A 163 -1.80 6.16 3.35
N SER A 164 -2.02 5.63 2.16
CA SER A 164 -2.25 6.38 0.93
C SER A 164 -3.46 5.78 0.21
N TYR A 165 -4.61 5.88 0.88
CA TYR A 165 -5.86 5.27 0.43
C TYR A 165 -6.64 6.17 -0.54
N GLY A 166 -7.10 5.56 -1.63
CA GLY A 166 -8.13 6.12 -2.50
C GLY A 166 -9.49 5.58 -2.09
N ARG A 167 -9.86 4.42 -2.64
CA ARG A 167 -11.17 3.76 -2.42
C ARG A 167 -11.53 3.59 -0.95
N ALA A 168 -10.63 3.03 -0.13
CA ALA A 168 -10.91 2.77 1.28
C ALA A 168 -11.21 4.04 2.11
N LEU A 169 -10.76 5.22 1.66
CA LEU A 169 -11.07 6.49 2.31
C LEU A 169 -12.33 7.14 1.72
N GLN A 170 -12.50 7.07 0.40
CA GLN A 170 -13.49 7.87 -0.32
C GLN A 170 -14.80 7.14 -0.64
N GLN A 171 -14.83 5.81 -0.66
CA GLN A 171 -16.01 5.04 -1.06
C GLN A 171 -17.24 5.33 -0.18
N PRO A 172 -17.16 5.38 1.16
CA PRO A 172 -18.32 5.73 2.00
C PRO A 172 -18.84 7.14 1.71
N ALA A 173 -17.93 8.11 1.51
CA ALA A 173 -18.29 9.49 1.20
C ALA A 173 -18.96 9.63 -0.17
N LEU A 174 -18.45 8.91 -1.18
CA LEU A 174 -19.03 8.89 -2.53
C LEU A 174 -20.43 8.27 -2.55
N GLN A 175 -20.63 7.19 -1.80
CA GLN A 175 -21.95 6.55 -1.62
C GLN A 175 -22.94 7.50 -0.94
N ALA A 176 -22.53 8.14 0.17
CA ALA A 176 -23.37 9.10 0.88
C ALA A 176 -23.72 10.32 0.01
N TRP A 177 -22.76 10.83 -0.77
CA TRP A 177 -22.98 11.97 -1.65
C TRP A 177 -23.97 11.65 -2.77
N SER A 178 -23.79 10.53 -3.46
CA SER A 178 -24.65 10.11 -4.58
C SER A 178 -24.84 11.18 -5.69
N GLY A 179 -23.87 12.09 -5.85
CA GLY A 179 -23.92 13.18 -6.83
C GLY A 179 -24.86 14.34 -6.48
N LYS A 180 -25.43 14.36 -5.27
CA LYS A 180 -26.49 15.28 -4.86
C LYS A 180 -25.97 16.38 -3.94
N PRO A 181 -26.12 17.69 -4.27
CA PRO A 181 -25.66 18.78 -3.43
C PRO A 181 -26.23 18.78 -2.00
N GLU A 182 -27.48 18.36 -1.82
CA GLU A 182 -28.12 18.24 -0.52
C GLU A 182 -27.45 17.21 0.41
N ASN A 183 -26.69 16.26 -0.16
CA ASN A 183 -25.99 15.23 0.59
C ASN A 183 -24.54 15.61 0.96
N ILE A 184 -24.07 16.81 0.63
CA ILE A 184 -22.72 17.26 0.99
C ILE A 184 -22.41 17.06 2.48
N PRO A 185 -23.30 17.42 3.44
CA PRO A 185 -23.03 17.19 4.86
C PRO A 185 -22.86 15.71 5.21
N ALA A 186 -23.68 14.82 4.64
CA ALA A 186 -23.58 13.38 4.87
C ALA A 186 -22.27 12.79 4.31
N ALA A 187 -21.86 13.26 3.13
CA ALA A 187 -20.58 12.85 2.51
C ALA A 187 -19.37 13.30 3.34
N GLN A 188 -19.38 14.54 3.84
CA GLN A 188 -18.34 15.07 4.73
C GLN A 188 -18.27 14.28 6.03
N HIS A 189 -19.41 13.95 6.63
CA HIS A 189 -19.48 13.13 7.84
C HIS A 189 -18.87 11.73 7.61
N ALA A 190 -19.24 11.06 6.51
CA ALA A 190 -18.70 9.75 6.16
C ALA A 190 -17.18 9.79 5.92
N LEU A 191 -16.68 10.82 5.21
CA LEU A 191 -15.25 11.01 5.00
C LEU A 191 -14.50 11.23 6.32
N LEU A 192 -15.03 12.10 7.20
CA LEU A 192 -14.43 12.40 8.49
C LEU A 192 -14.39 11.17 9.40
N LYS A 193 -15.48 10.40 9.47
CA LYS A 193 -15.52 9.14 10.21
C LYS A 193 -14.42 8.20 9.73
N ARG A 194 -14.34 7.96 8.42
CA ARG A 194 -13.33 7.05 7.87
C ARG A 194 -11.89 7.57 8.08
N ALA A 195 -11.67 8.87 7.99
CA ALA A 195 -10.37 9.49 8.28
C ALA A 195 -9.95 9.29 9.75
N LYS A 196 -10.88 9.49 10.70
CA LYS A 196 -10.63 9.26 12.14
C LYS A 196 -10.27 7.82 12.44
N LEU A 197 -11.02 6.86 11.90
CA LEU A 197 -10.77 5.45 12.16
C LEU A 197 -9.46 4.95 11.53
N ASN A 198 -9.11 5.44 10.34
CA ASN A 198 -7.78 5.21 9.78
C ASN A 198 -6.67 5.84 10.65
N HIS A 199 -6.90 7.01 11.24
CA HIS A 199 -5.96 7.62 12.18
C HIS A 199 -5.74 6.75 13.42
N LEU A 200 -6.80 6.21 14.02
CA LEU A 200 -6.67 5.27 15.13
C LEU A 200 -5.92 3.99 14.72
N ALA A 201 -6.16 3.48 13.51
CA ALA A 201 -5.40 2.34 12.99
C ALA A 201 -3.91 2.65 12.76
N MET A 202 -3.54 3.89 12.44
CA MET A 202 -2.13 4.32 12.38
C MET A 202 -1.47 4.35 13.77
N LEU A 203 -2.26 4.47 14.84
CA LEU A 203 -1.79 4.42 16.23
C LEU A 203 -1.84 3.00 16.81
N GLY A 204 -2.46 2.04 16.12
CA GLY A 204 -2.72 0.70 16.66
C GLY A 204 -3.88 0.67 17.68
N GLU A 205 -4.75 1.67 17.66
CA GLU A 205 -5.83 1.90 18.63
C GLU A 205 -7.24 1.74 18.04
N TYR A 206 -7.35 1.25 16.80
CA TYR A 206 -8.65 1.00 16.18
C TYR A 206 -9.29 -0.29 16.71
N GLU A 207 -10.57 -0.19 17.09
CA GLU A 207 -11.41 -1.32 17.45
C GLU A 207 -12.62 -1.41 16.51
N ALA A 208 -13.00 -2.64 16.12
CA ALA A 208 -14.12 -2.85 15.20
C ALA A 208 -15.47 -2.29 15.72
N ALA A 209 -15.63 -2.18 17.04
CA ALA A 209 -16.82 -1.59 17.65
C ALA A 209 -17.02 -0.12 17.26
N MET A 210 -15.94 0.62 17.00
CA MET A 210 -15.95 2.06 16.64
C MET A 210 -16.58 2.33 15.27
N GLU A 211 -16.81 1.29 14.45
CA GLU A 211 -17.54 1.44 13.19
C GLU A 211 -19.03 1.74 13.41
N ASN A 212 -19.56 1.52 14.61
CA ASN A 212 -20.97 1.76 14.93
C ASN A 212 -21.23 3.10 15.65
N ASP A 213 -20.18 3.85 16.00
CA ASP A 213 -20.26 5.18 16.61
C ASP A 213 -20.53 6.30 15.59
#